data_AF-A0A1G0CMF7-F1
#
_entry.id   AF-A0A1G0CMF7-F1
#
_cell.length_a   1.000
_cell.length_b   1.000
_cell.length_c   1.000
_cell.angle_alpha   90.00
_cell.angle_beta   90.00
_cell.angle_gamma   90.00
#
_symmetry.space_group_name_H-M   'P 1'
#
loop_
_entity.id
_entity.type
_entity.pdbx_description
1 polymer ?
#
loop_
_entity_poly.entity_id
_entity_poly.type
_entity_poly.pdbx_seq_one_letter_code
_entity_poly.pdbx_strand_id
1 'polypeptide(L)'
;MKAIILLLFFSGCVSTIDAKIPDRKLDFQLIASTYEEYEQQYLKIVEKADEYYRGREYEKALEFYKRALILRKNDKHVIKRIRKIERKLS
;
A
#
# COMPACT_ATOMS: atom_id res chain seq x y z
N MET A 1 -16.75 22.63 33.71
CA MET A 1 -16.94 21.50 34.65
C MET A 1 -15.94 20.41 34.28
N LYS A 2 -14.71 20.54 34.77
CA LYS A 2 -14.00 19.55 35.61
C LYS A 2 -13.89 18.14 35.02
N ALA A 3 -12.83 17.91 34.23
CA ALA A 3 -12.11 16.63 34.26
C ALA A 3 -10.65 16.96 34.60
N ILE A 4 -10.40 17.04 35.90
CA ILE A 4 -9.09 17.21 36.50
C ILE A 4 -8.42 15.82 36.48
N ILE A 5 -7.45 15.60 35.60
CA ILE A 5 -6.46 14.52 35.78
C ILE A 5 -5.27 15.17 36.45
N LEU A 6 -5.15 14.88 37.75
CA LEU A 6 -4.25 15.50 38.70
C LEU A 6 -2.88 14.78 38.65
N LEU A 7 -1.87 15.58 38.28
CA LEU A 7 -0.47 15.59 38.75
C LEU A 7 0.58 14.62 38.16
N LEU A 8 1.51 15.29 37.45
CA LEU A 8 2.96 15.32 37.65
C LEU A 8 3.74 14.02 37.45
N PHE A 9 4.53 13.95 36.37
CA PHE A 9 5.97 13.70 36.43
C PHE A 9 6.60 14.17 35.11
N PHE A 10 7.82 14.68 35.19
CA PHE A 10 8.70 15.15 34.09
C PHE A 10 8.49 16.58 33.60
N SER A 11 8.93 17.50 34.47
CA SER A 11 9.71 18.67 34.11
C SER A 11 10.60 18.40 32.88
N GLY A 12 10.38 19.10 31.78
CA GLY A 12 11.33 19.12 30.67
C GLY A 12 10.70 19.22 29.28
N CYS A 13 10.19 20.40 28.94
CA CYS A 13 10.10 20.91 27.57
C CYS A 13 9.25 20.07 26.59
N VAL A 14 7.92 20.26 26.61
CA VAL A 14 7.11 20.11 25.39
C VAL A 14 6.67 21.49 24.93
N SER A 15 7.65 22.31 24.60
CA SER A 15 7.42 23.57 23.92
C SER A 15 6.90 23.25 22.52
N THR A 16 5.62 23.56 22.32
CA THR A 16 5.01 23.90 21.03
C THR A 16 5.18 22.86 19.92
N ILE A 17 4.27 21.89 19.89
CA ILE A 17 3.73 21.45 18.59
C ILE A 17 2.24 21.82 18.59
N ASP A 18 1.97 23.12 18.66
CA ASP A 18 0.73 23.70 18.12
C ASP A 18 0.83 23.74 16.58
N ALA A 19 1.25 22.62 15.98
CA ALA A 19 1.02 22.40 14.57
C ALA A 19 -0.49 22.21 14.47
N LYS A 20 -1.17 23.32 14.17
CA LYS A 20 -2.48 23.38 13.53
C LYS A 20 -2.57 22.19 12.59
N ILE A 21 -3.11 21.06 13.06
CA ILE A 21 -3.58 20.01 12.16
C ILE A 21 -4.70 20.74 11.43
N PRO A 22 -4.53 21.13 10.15
CA PRO A 22 -5.70 21.62 9.44
C PRO A 22 -6.69 20.47 9.54
N ASP A 23 -7.92 20.76 9.97
CA ASP A 23 -9.05 19.87 9.79
C ASP A 23 -9.19 19.65 8.29
N ARG A 24 -8.34 18.78 7.76
CA ARG A 24 -8.49 18.18 6.45
C ARG A 24 -9.65 17.23 6.67
N LYS A 25 -10.86 17.78 6.56
CA LYS A 25 -11.90 17.18 5.74
C LYS A 25 -11.30 17.00 4.35
N LEU A 26 -10.35 16.07 4.27
CA LEU A 26 -9.68 15.61 3.09
C LEU A 26 -10.81 14.87 2.40
N ASP A 27 -11.37 15.51 1.38
CA ASP A 27 -12.61 15.09 0.72
C ASP A 27 -12.62 13.58 0.57
N PHE A 28 -13.31 12.91 1.50
CA PHE A 28 -13.20 11.47 1.72
C PHE A 28 -13.56 10.71 0.44
N GLN A 29 -14.42 11.32 -0.36
CA GLN A 29 -14.86 10.88 -1.67
C GLN A 29 -13.76 10.94 -2.75
N LEU A 30 -12.87 11.93 -2.71
CA LEU A 30 -11.73 12.05 -3.64
C LEU A 30 -10.62 11.05 -3.30
N ILE A 31 -10.40 10.79 -2.01
CA ILE A 31 -9.46 9.73 -1.57
C ILE A 31 -10.01 8.36 -1.96
N ALA A 32 -11.32 8.15 -1.84
CA ALA A 32 -11.96 6.90 -2.24
C ALA A 32 -11.83 6.65 -3.75
N SER A 33 -12.14 7.62 -4.60
CA SER A 33 -12.05 7.45 -6.05
C SER A 33 -10.61 7.20 -6.52
N THR A 34 -9.63 7.94 -5.97
CA THR A 34 -8.21 7.73 -6.29
C THR A 34 -7.70 6.36 -5.80
N TYR A 35 -8.19 5.90 -4.64
CA TYR A 35 -7.88 4.56 -4.15
C TYR A 35 -8.50 3.46 -5.02
N GLU A 36 -9.74 3.65 -5.48
CA GLU A 36 -10.41 2.72 -6.39
C GLU A 36 -9.69 2.61 -7.74
N GLU A 37 -9.29 3.74 -8.34
CA GLU A 37 -8.51 3.76 -9.57
C GLU A 37 -7.17 3.02 -9.39
N TYR A 38 -6.48 3.30 -8.28
CA TYR A 38 -5.25 2.62 -7.91
C TYR A 38 -5.46 1.10 -7.75
N GLU A 39 -6.53 0.70 -7.07
CA GLU A 39 -6.89 -0.71 -6.89
C GLU A 39 -7.19 -1.38 -8.22
N GLN A 40 -7.98 -0.74 -9.08
CA GLN A 40 -8.32 -1.28 -10.40
C GLN A 40 -7.08 -1.43 -11.28
N GLN A 41 -6.16 -0.46 -11.25
CA GLN A 41 -4.89 -0.57 -11.98
C GLN A 41 -4.06 -1.74 -11.47
N TYR A 42 -3.94 -1.87 -10.15
CA TYR A 42 -3.25 -2.98 -9.51
C TYR A 42 -3.86 -4.34 -9.91
N LEU A 43 -5.19 -4.49 -9.78
CA LEU A 43 -5.90 -5.71 -10.12
C LEU A 43 -5.73 -6.08 -11.60
N LYS A 44 -5.85 -5.11 -12.52
CA LYS A 44 -5.63 -5.33 -13.96
C LYS A 44 -4.22 -5.85 -14.26
N ILE A 45 -3.21 -5.35 -13.55
CA ILE A 45 -1.82 -5.79 -13.75
C ILE A 45 -1.64 -7.23 -13.23
N VAL A 46 -2.20 -7.53 -12.05
CA VAL A 46 -2.11 -8.88 -11.46
C VAL A 46 -2.88 -9.90 -12.29
N GLU A 47 -4.07 -9.56 -12.77
CA GLU A 47 -4.89 -10.43 -13.63
C GLU A 47 -4.17 -10.76 -14.94
N LYS A 48 -3.57 -9.76 -15.60
CA LYS A 48 -2.72 -9.99 -16.78
C LYS A 48 -1.50 -10.86 -16.45
N ALA A 49 -0.86 -10.65 -15.31
CA ALA A 49 0.25 -11.49 -14.87
C ALA A 49 -0.18 -12.95 -14.68
N ASP A 50 -1.34 -13.18 -14.06
CA ASP A 50 -1.94 -14.49 -13.85
C ASP A 50 -2.36 -15.15 -15.18
N GLU A 51 -2.83 -14.38 -16.16
CA GLU A 51 -3.11 -14.85 -17.52
C GLU A 51 -1.84 -15.37 -18.20
N TYR A 52 -0.77 -14.57 -18.25
CA TYR A 52 0.53 -15.03 -18.78
C TYR A 52 1.09 -16.23 -18.01
N TYR A 53 0.92 -16.26 -16.69
CA TYR A 53 1.35 -17.38 -15.87
C TYR A 53 0.60 -18.68 -16.23
N ARG A 54 -0.72 -18.60 -16.45
CA ARG A 54 -1.54 -19.73 -16.93
C ARG A 54 -1.17 -20.15 -18.34
N GLY A 55 -0.84 -19.18 -19.20
CA GLY A 55 -0.31 -19.39 -20.55
C GLY A 55 1.12 -19.94 -20.59
N ARG A 56 1.77 -20.14 -19.43
CA ARG A 56 3.18 -20.55 -19.29
C ARG A 56 4.19 -19.56 -19.89
N GLU A 57 3.75 -18.34 -20.18
CA GLU A 57 4.59 -17.23 -20.61
C GLU A 57 5.25 -16.59 -19.38
N TYR A 58 6.16 -17.34 -18.76
CA TYR A 58 6.73 -17.03 -17.45
C TYR A 58 7.53 -15.73 -17.42
N GLU A 59 8.25 -15.39 -18.49
CA GLU A 59 9.01 -14.14 -18.59
C GLU A 59 8.08 -12.91 -18.60
N LYS A 60 7.01 -12.96 -19.40
CA LYS A 60 5.99 -11.90 -19.43
C LYS A 60 5.27 -11.81 -18.08
N ALA A 61 4.87 -12.94 -17.51
CA ALA A 61 4.25 -12.97 -16.18
C ALA A 61 5.14 -12.31 -15.12
N LEU A 62 6.44 -12.60 -15.14
CA LEU A 62 7.43 -12.00 -14.22
C LEU A 62 7.48 -10.47 -14.37
N GLU A 63 7.47 -9.96 -15.60
CA GLU A 63 7.46 -8.53 -15.86
C GLU A 63 6.22 -7.84 -15.27
N PHE A 64 5.02 -8.39 -15.51
CA PHE A 64 3.78 -7.84 -14.97
C PHE A 64 3.72 -7.91 -13.44
N TYR A 65 4.14 -9.01 -12.82
CA TYR A 65 4.21 -9.08 -11.35
C TYR A 65 5.22 -8.08 -10.75
N LYS A 66 6.36 -7.84 -11.41
CA LYS A 66 7.30 -6.80 -10.98
C LYS A 66 6.67 -5.41 -11.03
N ARG A 67 5.88 -5.11 -12.07
CA ARG A 67 5.09 -3.86 -12.14
C ARG A 67 4.06 -3.77 -11.01
N ALA A 68 3.40 -4.88 -10.67
CA ALA A 68 2.48 -4.94 -9.53
C ALA A 68 3.17 -4.62 -8.20
N LEU A 69 4.44 -5.02 -8.02
CA LEU A 69 5.23 -4.67 -6.83
C LEU A 69 5.64 -3.19 -6.76
N ILE A 70 5.71 -2.48 -7.90
CA ILE A 70 5.95 -1.03 -7.88
C ILE A 70 4.78 -0.31 -7.19
N LEU A 71 3.57 -0.78 -7.45
CA LEU A 71 2.36 -0.31 -6.78
C LEU A 71 2.32 -0.83 -5.33
N ARG A 72 2.34 -2.15 -5.15
CA ARG A 72 2.26 -2.80 -3.83
C ARG A 72 3.51 -3.61 -3.51
N LYS A 73 4.53 -2.94 -2.96
CA LYS A 73 5.83 -3.54 -2.63
C LYS A 73 5.75 -4.76 -1.70
N ASN A 74 4.76 -4.79 -0.81
CA ASN A 74 4.64 -5.81 0.24
C ASN A 74 3.54 -6.85 -0.05
N ASP A 75 3.07 -6.97 -1.29
CA ASP A 75 2.06 -7.96 -1.64
C ASP A 75 2.64 -9.38 -1.59
N LYS A 76 2.26 -10.13 -0.54
CA LYS A 76 2.71 -11.51 -0.31
C LYS A 76 2.30 -12.45 -1.44
N HIS A 77 1.16 -12.24 -2.09
CA HIS A 77 0.70 -13.05 -3.20
C HIS A 77 1.62 -12.88 -4.42
N VAL A 78 1.87 -11.63 -4.82
CA VAL A 78 2.73 -11.28 -5.95
C VAL A 78 4.16 -11.77 -5.72
N ILE A 79 4.72 -11.55 -4.52
CA ILE A 79 6.06 -12.03 -4.16
C ILE A 79 6.13 -13.57 -4.27
N LYS A 80 5.11 -14.29 -3.78
CA LYS A 80 5.06 -15.76 -3.87
C LYS A 80 4.97 -16.24 -5.31
N ARG A 81 4.26 -15.52 -6.19
CA ARG A 81 4.17 -15.84 -7.63
C ARG A 81 5.50 -15.65 -8.33
N ILE A 82 6.18 -14.52 -8.11
CA ILE A 82 7.51 -14.24 -8.65
C ILE A 82 8.50 -15.37 -8.29
N ARG A 83 8.59 -15.74 -7.01
CA ARG A 83 9.46 -16.84 -6.56
C ARG A 83 9.11 -18.19 -7.19
N LYS A 84 7.84 -18.44 -7.52
CA LYS A 84 7.43 -19.67 -8.24
C LYS A 84 7.89 -19.62 -9.70
N ILE A 85 7.83 -18.46 -10.33
CA ILE A 85 8.28 -18.25 -11.71
C ILE A 85 9.80 -18.38 -11.80
N GLU A 86 10.54 -17.72 -10.91
CA GLU A 86 12.01 -17.79 -10.90
C GLU A 86 12.50 -19.23 -10.76
N ARG A 87 11.83 -20.05 -9.94
CA ARG A 87 12.14 -21.49 -9.83
C ARG A 87 11.78 -22.33 -11.07
N LYS A 88 10.91 -21.84 -11.94
CA LYS A 88 10.55 -22.51 -13.21
C LYS A 88 11.46 -22.12 -14.36
N LEU A 89 12.08 -20.94 -14.27
CA LEU A 89 13.01 -20.40 -15.26
C LEU A 89 14.48 -20.75 -14.96
N SER A 90 14.79 -21.01 -13.69
CA SER A 90 16.07 -21.60 -13.28
C SER A 90 16.19 -23.05 -13.73
#